data_AF-A0A955VY52-F1
#
_entry.id   AF-A0A955VY52-F1
#
_cell.length_a   1.000
_cell.length_b   1.000
_cell.length_c   1.000
_cell.angle_alpha   90.00
_cell.angle_beta   90.00
_cell.angle_gamma   90.00
#
_symmetry.space_group_name_H-M   'P 1'
#
loop_
_entity.id
_entity.type
_entity.pdbx_description
1 polymer ?
#
loop_
_entity_poly.entity_id
_entity_poly.type
_entity_poly.pdbx_seq_one_letter_code
_entity_poly.pdbx_strand_id
1 'polypeptide(L)'
;MSGLARTTPGPRRTHRRVVTAGLLVAAGALALCAGCDHGAADAARAHIRTEHVPRLLALVRAFIPQSEHALEQVAVQIEPGFAVTDPAAKEAQMRDALRALGRPPRGIPALMTSPKTFVAAVGADGVVIARDRTPDAMHGQNFAERFTVVARALARGVTGHQLVEFGAADAAALPPAASTPAADTTDDATSPSVSLLFAAPVRRDAEIVGAAVMGVPLWRLAQRLSRQVRAEHVEAITKKGLALWVYLYRGDRVFRWGTPPELDAALPDADTRAAGLAKSPGGFTGALHLLGRPWGYGVVPLPILGPGVGMIVLRAEPM
;
A
#
# COMPACT_ATOMS: atom_id res chain seq x y z
N MET A 1 -17.06 84.60 -8.86
CA MET A 1 -17.12 85.18 -7.50
C MET A 1 -15.88 84.69 -6.76
N SER A 2 -14.75 85.36 -6.93
CA SER A 2 -14.32 86.56 -6.20
C SER A 2 -13.93 86.24 -4.75
N GLY A 3 -12.63 86.33 -4.46
CA GLY A 3 -12.07 86.19 -3.11
C GLY A 3 -10.54 86.12 -3.09
N LEU A 4 -9.89 87.24 -3.41
CA LEU A 4 -8.43 87.48 -3.36
C LEU A 4 -8.01 88.07 -1.99
N ALA A 5 -6.88 87.63 -1.42
CA ALA A 5 -5.92 88.43 -0.62
C ALA A 5 -4.65 87.57 -0.34
N ARG A 6 -3.49 87.77 -1.01
CA ARG A 6 -2.35 88.70 -0.76
C ARG A 6 -1.70 88.58 0.64
N THR A 7 -0.58 87.85 0.78
CA THR A 7 0.87 88.26 0.82
C THR A 7 1.31 88.98 2.10
N THR A 8 2.36 88.52 2.84
CA THR A 8 3.77 89.01 2.73
C THR A 8 4.76 88.25 3.69
N PRO A 9 6.10 88.43 3.57
CA PRO A 9 7.13 87.39 3.81
C PRO A 9 8.19 87.67 4.92
N GLY A 10 9.07 86.67 5.16
CA GLY A 10 10.47 86.80 5.61
C GLY A 10 10.80 86.16 6.99
N PRO A 11 12.08 85.89 7.36
CA PRO A 11 13.34 85.94 6.61
C PRO A 11 14.16 84.62 6.60
N ARG A 12 15.18 84.60 5.74
CA ARG A 12 16.24 83.58 5.59
C ARG A 12 17.15 83.50 6.82
N ARG A 13 17.64 82.29 7.17
CA ARG A 13 19.02 82.12 7.68
C ARG A 13 19.54 80.67 7.63
N THR A 14 20.66 80.56 6.89
CA THR A 14 21.90 79.80 7.20
C THR A 14 21.90 78.28 7.33
N HIS A 15 22.45 77.67 6.28
CA HIS A 15 23.47 76.61 6.27
C HIS A 15 23.72 75.81 7.56
N ARG A 16 23.47 74.50 7.47
CA ARG A 16 24.46 73.49 7.88
C ARG A 16 24.42 72.30 6.93
N ARG A 17 25.50 72.13 6.19
CA ARG A 17 25.85 70.89 5.50
C ARG A 17 26.10 69.84 6.57
N VAL A 18 25.39 68.72 6.52
CA VAL A 18 25.87 67.47 7.12
C VAL A 18 26.09 66.51 5.97
N VAL A 19 27.35 66.13 5.87
CA VAL A 19 27.99 65.22 4.92
C VAL A 19 27.58 63.79 5.27
N THR A 20 27.07 63.08 4.26
CA THR A 20 27.30 61.67 3.94
C THR A 20 27.70 60.71 5.07
N ALA A 21 26.79 59.81 5.45
CA ALA A 21 27.09 58.41 5.84
C ALA A 21 25.79 57.61 5.92
N GLY A 22 25.66 56.54 5.12
CA GLY A 22 24.52 55.61 5.27
C GLY A 22 24.11 54.85 4.02
N LEU A 23 25.06 54.44 3.18
CA LEU A 23 24.79 53.55 2.04
C LEU A 23 25.59 52.25 2.25
N LEU A 24 25.14 51.37 3.15
CA LEU A 24 25.68 50.00 3.33
C LEU A 24 24.87 49.15 4.32
N VAL A 25 23.55 49.04 4.15
CA VAL A 25 22.75 47.97 4.82
C VAL A 25 21.62 47.52 3.89
N ALA A 26 21.96 46.86 2.78
CA ALA A 26 20.96 46.26 1.89
C ALA A 26 21.49 45.02 1.14
N ALA A 27 22.36 44.22 1.76
CA ALA A 27 22.91 43.01 1.16
C ALA A 27 22.96 41.78 2.11
N GLY A 28 22.27 41.84 3.25
CA GLY A 28 22.39 40.84 4.33
C GLY A 28 21.10 40.13 4.76
N ALA A 29 20.00 40.24 4.01
CA ALA A 29 18.70 39.68 4.43
C ALA A 29 18.09 38.64 3.47
N LEU A 30 18.81 38.24 2.42
CA LEU A 30 18.33 37.22 1.45
C LEU A 30 18.98 35.84 1.59
N ALA A 31 19.82 35.63 2.62
CA ALA A 31 20.52 34.36 2.84
C ALA A 31 19.88 33.43 3.91
N LEU A 32 18.77 33.83 4.53
CA LEU A 32 18.15 33.09 5.65
C LEU A 32 16.99 32.17 5.25
N CYS A 33 16.54 32.15 3.99
CA CYS A 33 15.38 31.35 3.58
C CYS A 33 15.71 30.09 2.77
N ALA A 34 16.98 29.84 2.40
CA ALA A 34 17.35 28.66 1.61
C ALA A 34 17.81 27.45 2.45
N GLY A 35 18.02 27.62 3.75
CA GLY A 35 18.56 26.59 4.65
C GLY A 35 17.52 25.75 5.40
N CYS A 36 16.26 26.20 5.49
CA CYS A 36 15.22 25.49 6.27
C CYS A 36 14.62 24.28 5.55
N ASP A 37 14.67 24.24 4.22
CA ASP A 37 13.98 23.20 3.44
C ASP A 37 14.70 21.84 3.47
N HIS A 38 16.04 21.83 3.61
CA HIS A 38 16.81 20.57 3.68
C HIS A 38 16.60 19.85 5.02
N GLY A 39 16.43 20.60 6.11
CA GLY A 39 16.23 20.03 7.45
C GLY A 39 14.96 19.18 7.55
N ALA A 40 13.87 19.60 6.91
CA ALA A 40 12.61 18.87 6.93
C ALA A 40 12.65 17.55 6.13
N ALA A 41 13.30 17.54 4.95
CA ALA A 41 13.52 16.30 4.20
C ALA A 41 14.43 15.32 4.95
N ASP A 42 15.49 15.80 5.59
CA ASP A 42 16.40 14.95 6.37
C ASP A 42 15.73 14.40 7.64
N ALA A 43 14.89 15.20 8.31
CA ALA A 43 14.05 14.72 9.40
C ALA A 43 13.06 13.63 8.94
N ALA A 44 12.39 13.83 7.81
CA ALA A 44 11.50 12.82 7.24
C ALA A 44 12.24 11.50 6.93
N ARG A 45 13.45 11.59 6.34
CA ARG A 45 14.30 10.42 6.07
C ARG A 45 14.74 9.71 7.36
N ALA A 46 15.06 10.48 8.40
CA ALA A 46 15.41 9.93 9.70
C ALA A 46 14.23 9.13 10.29
N HIS A 47 13.03 9.73 10.35
CA HIS A 47 11.81 9.04 10.80
C HIS A 47 11.48 7.80 9.97
N ILE A 48 11.62 7.88 8.64
CA ILE A 48 11.42 6.71 7.77
C ILE A 48 12.34 5.56 8.19
N ARG A 49 13.63 5.84 8.40
CA ARG A 49 14.62 4.83 8.75
C ARG A 49 14.45 4.27 10.16
N THR A 50 14.18 5.12 11.15
CA THR A 50 14.21 4.72 12.57
C THR A 50 12.86 4.26 13.10
N GLU A 51 11.76 4.64 12.45
CA GLU A 51 10.40 4.41 12.95
C GLU A 51 9.54 3.65 11.93
N HIS A 52 9.28 4.24 10.75
CA HIS A 52 8.28 3.70 9.81
C HIS A 52 8.72 2.38 9.18
N VAL A 53 9.95 2.30 8.67
CA VAL A 53 10.45 1.09 8.02
C VAL A 53 10.49 -0.10 8.98
N PRO A 54 11.09 0.00 10.19
CA PRO A 54 11.07 -1.11 11.15
C PRO A 54 9.65 -1.56 11.52
N ARG A 55 8.74 -0.60 11.74
CA ARG A 55 7.34 -0.91 12.07
C ARG A 55 6.62 -1.63 10.94
N LEU A 56 6.77 -1.16 9.71
CA LEU A 56 6.15 -1.77 8.52
C LEU A 56 6.73 -3.17 8.23
N LEU A 57 8.04 -3.34 8.38
CA LEU A 57 8.67 -4.66 8.26
C LEU A 57 8.12 -5.65 9.30
N ALA A 58 7.89 -5.22 10.55
CA ALA A 58 7.28 -6.07 11.57
C ALA A 58 5.85 -6.48 11.20
N LEU A 59 5.05 -5.56 10.65
CA LEU A 59 3.69 -5.86 10.17
C LEU A 59 3.70 -6.86 9.01
N VAL A 60 4.60 -6.70 8.04
CA VAL A 60 4.74 -7.62 6.90
C VAL A 60 5.23 -9.00 7.34
N ARG A 61 6.21 -9.06 8.26
CA ARG A 61 6.72 -10.32 8.80
C ARG A 61 5.66 -11.11 9.58
N ALA A 62 4.79 -10.41 10.30
CA ALA A 62 3.68 -11.05 11.01
C ALA A 62 2.57 -11.51 10.06
N PHE A 63 2.37 -10.80 8.95
CA PHE A 63 1.25 -11.03 8.03
C PHE A 63 1.25 -12.42 7.38
N ILE A 64 2.41 -12.92 6.92
CA ILE A 64 2.51 -14.23 6.25
C ILE A 64 2.09 -15.39 7.16
N PRO A 65 2.74 -15.64 8.31
CA PRO A 65 2.37 -16.76 9.17
C PRO A 65 0.95 -16.64 9.74
N GLN A 66 0.46 -15.42 9.99
CA GLN A 66 -0.93 -15.21 10.39
C GLN A 66 -1.92 -15.61 9.30
N SER A 67 -1.59 -15.32 8.04
CA SER A 67 -2.44 -15.66 6.88
C SER A 67 -2.44 -17.15 6.60
N GLU A 68 -1.27 -17.81 6.71
CA GLU A 68 -1.14 -19.26 6.59
C GLU A 68 -1.93 -19.99 7.68
N HIS A 69 -1.77 -19.58 8.95
CA HIS A 69 -2.52 -20.16 10.06
C HIS A 69 -4.03 -19.94 9.93
N ALA A 70 -4.46 -18.74 9.50
CA ALA A 70 -5.87 -18.48 9.25
C ALA A 70 -6.43 -19.40 8.16
N LEU A 71 -5.66 -19.69 7.12
CA LEU A 71 -6.08 -20.55 6.02
C LEU A 71 -6.14 -22.04 6.42
N GLU A 72 -5.29 -22.49 7.34
CA GLU A 72 -5.42 -23.83 7.93
C GLU A 72 -6.73 -23.97 8.70
N GLN A 73 -7.14 -22.94 9.44
CA GLN A 73 -8.44 -22.92 10.10
C GLN A 73 -9.59 -22.95 9.09
N VAL A 74 -9.46 -22.25 7.95
CA VAL A 74 -10.43 -22.38 6.84
C VAL A 74 -10.52 -23.83 6.38
N ALA A 75 -9.38 -24.46 6.13
CA ALA A 75 -9.34 -25.81 5.59
C ALA A 75 -10.10 -26.80 6.48
N VAL A 76 -9.97 -26.67 7.81
CA VAL A 76 -10.75 -27.44 8.78
C VAL A 76 -12.25 -27.13 8.71
N GLN A 77 -12.63 -25.86 8.59
CA GLN A 77 -14.05 -25.47 8.58
C GLN A 77 -14.80 -25.87 7.30
N ILE A 78 -14.12 -25.90 6.16
CA ILE A 78 -14.75 -26.29 4.88
C ILE A 78 -14.69 -27.80 4.63
N GLU A 79 -13.92 -28.54 5.43
CA GLU A 79 -13.77 -29.99 5.32
C GLU A 79 -15.12 -30.72 5.12
N PRO A 80 -16.17 -30.50 5.94
CA PRO A 80 -17.41 -31.26 5.82
C PRO A 80 -18.09 -31.16 4.44
N GLY A 81 -17.92 -30.04 3.73
CA GLY A 81 -18.48 -29.88 2.38
C GLY A 81 -17.86 -30.86 1.37
N PHE A 82 -16.65 -31.37 1.62
CA PHE A 82 -16.00 -32.30 0.71
C PHE A 82 -16.67 -33.68 0.73
N ALA A 83 -17.53 -33.98 1.72
CA ALA A 83 -18.24 -35.26 1.85
C ALA A 83 -19.48 -35.32 0.96
N VAL A 84 -19.94 -34.16 0.49
CA VAL A 84 -21.10 -34.05 -0.39
C VAL A 84 -20.75 -34.62 -1.76
N THR A 85 -21.54 -35.59 -2.22
CA THR A 85 -21.32 -36.29 -3.49
C THR A 85 -21.92 -35.55 -4.67
N ASP A 86 -23.11 -34.96 -4.51
CA ASP A 86 -23.75 -34.14 -5.54
C ASP A 86 -22.94 -32.85 -5.81
N PRO A 87 -22.47 -32.60 -7.05
CA PRO A 87 -21.63 -31.44 -7.36
C PRO A 87 -22.30 -30.10 -7.07
N ALA A 88 -23.59 -29.96 -7.39
CA ALA A 88 -24.32 -28.71 -7.21
C ALA A 88 -24.53 -28.39 -5.72
N ALA A 89 -24.94 -29.39 -4.93
CA ALA A 89 -25.04 -29.25 -3.48
C ALA A 89 -23.67 -28.99 -2.82
N LYS A 90 -22.61 -29.68 -3.28
CA LYS A 90 -21.24 -29.44 -2.81
C LYS A 90 -20.82 -28.00 -3.05
N GLU A 91 -21.02 -27.48 -4.26
CA GLU A 91 -20.69 -26.09 -4.59
C GLU A 91 -21.45 -25.11 -3.69
N ALA A 92 -22.77 -25.26 -3.57
CA ALA A 92 -23.61 -24.38 -2.75
C ALA A 92 -23.18 -24.40 -1.27
N GLN A 93 -22.96 -25.59 -0.71
CA GLN A 93 -22.51 -25.74 0.68
C GLN A 93 -21.12 -25.16 0.91
N MET A 94 -20.18 -25.37 -0.02
CA MET A 94 -18.85 -24.77 0.06
C MET A 94 -18.93 -23.25 0.06
N ARG A 95 -19.72 -22.68 -0.86
CA ARG A 95 -19.89 -21.23 -0.98
C ARG A 95 -20.45 -20.62 0.30
N ASP A 96 -21.44 -21.25 0.91
CA ASP A 96 -22.04 -20.77 2.15
C ASP A 96 -21.10 -20.91 3.35
N ALA A 97 -20.36 -22.02 3.43
CA ALA A 97 -19.30 -22.19 4.43
C ALA A 97 -18.25 -21.08 4.30
N LEU A 98 -17.74 -20.84 3.09
CA LEU A 98 -16.74 -19.81 2.79
C LEU A 98 -17.21 -18.40 3.16
N ARG A 99 -18.48 -18.06 2.86
CA ARG A 99 -19.07 -16.77 3.25
C ARG A 99 -19.17 -16.60 4.76
N ALA A 100 -19.46 -17.67 5.50
CA ALA A 100 -19.56 -17.64 6.95
C ALA A 100 -18.21 -17.36 7.63
N LEU A 101 -17.09 -17.73 7.01
CA LEU A 101 -15.73 -17.52 7.56
C LEU A 101 -15.39 -16.04 7.81
N GLY A 102 -16.08 -15.12 7.12
CA GLY A 102 -15.89 -13.69 7.25
C GLY A 102 -16.78 -13.01 8.29
N ARG A 103 -17.65 -13.74 9.01
CA ARG A 103 -18.71 -13.14 9.84
C ARG A 103 -18.86 -13.85 11.20
N PRO A 104 -19.09 -13.13 12.31
CA PRO A 104 -19.45 -13.74 13.59
C PRO A 104 -20.75 -14.57 13.47
N PRO A 105 -20.94 -15.62 14.31
CA PRO A 105 -20.04 -16.12 15.36
C PRO A 105 -19.01 -17.15 14.85
N ARG A 106 -19.12 -17.61 13.60
CA ARG A 106 -18.29 -18.69 13.03
C ARG A 106 -17.02 -18.20 12.33
N GLY A 107 -16.86 -16.89 12.19
CA GLY A 107 -15.78 -16.28 11.45
C GLY A 107 -14.41 -16.51 12.08
N ILE A 108 -13.39 -16.51 11.22
CA ILE A 108 -11.99 -16.58 11.64
C ILE A 108 -11.50 -15.13 11.83
N PRO A 109 -11.12 -14.71 13.05
CA PRO A 109 -10.76 -13.30 13.32
C PRO A 109 -9.69 -12.72 12.40
N ALA A 110 -8.67 -13.52 12.07
CA ALA A 110 -7.60 -13.13 11.15
C ALA A 110 -8.12 -12.87 9.72
N LEU A 111 -9.12 -13.61 9.26
CA LEU A 111 -9.74 -13.37 7.95
C LEU A 111 -10.62 -12.12 7.93
N MET A 112 -11.27 -11.77 9.04
CA MET A 112 -12.13 -10.59 9.12
C MET A 112 -11.35 -9.29 8.95
N THR A 113 -10.09 -9.27 9.42
CA THR A 113 -9.20 -8.11 9.31
C THR A 113 -8.21 -8.24 8.14
N SER A 114 -8.14 -9.40 7.49
CA SER A 114 -7.25 -9.67 6.36
C SER A 114 -7.60 -8.78 5.16
N PRO A 115 -6.60 -8.22 4.45
CA PRO A 115 -6.78 -7.50 3.20
C PRO A 115 -7.11 -8.43 2.02
N LYS A 116 -7.60 -9.65 2.26
CA LYS A 116 -8.00 -10.61 1.22
C LYS A 116 -9.12 -10.08 0.34
N THR A 117 -9.12 -10.49 -0.92
CA THR A 117 -10.25 -10.26 -1.83
C THR A 117 -11.15 -11.47 -1.97
N PHE A 118 -10.64 -12.69 -1.83
CA PHE A 118 -11.45 -13.90 -1.91
C PHE A 118 -10.88 -15.01 -1.03
N VAL A 119 -11.74 -15.98 -0.73
CA VAL A 119 -11.38 -17.32 -0.27
C VAL A 119 -12.12 -18.34 -1.15
N ALA A 120 -11.46 -19.42 -1.54
CA ALA A 120 -12.07 -20.45 -2.38
C ALA A 120 -11.70 -21.86 -1.92
N ALA A 121 -12.57 -22.82 -2.27
CA ALA A 121 -12.35 -24.24 -2.12
C ALA A 121 -11.95 -24.84 -3.47
N VAL A 122 -10.88 -25.64 -3.47
CA VAL A 122 -10.32 -26.33 -4.63
C VAL A 122 -10.45 -27.84 -4.39
N GLY A 123 -10.93 -28.58 -5.40
CA GLY A 123 -11.05 -30.03 -5.38
C GLY A 123 -9.70 -30.74 -5.36
N ALA A 124 -9.73 -32.05 -5.09
CA ALA A 124 -8.54 -32.91 -5.19
C ALA A 124 -7.94 -32.95 -6.61
N ASP A 125 -8.77 -32.69 -7.62
CA ASP A 125 -8.40 -32.54 -9.03
C ASP A 125 -7.73 -31.19 -9.36
N GLY A 126 -7.63 -30.28 -8.39
CA GLY A 126 -7.04 -28.96 -8.59
C GLY A 126 -8.01 -27.91 -9.13
N VAL A 127 -9.28 -28.24 -9.35
CA VAL A 127 -10.28 -27.34 -9.92
C VAL A 127 -11.01 -26.58 -8.82
N VAL A 128 -11.23 -25.28 -9.02
CA VAL A 128 -12.01 -24.46 -8.07
C VAL A 128 -13.47 -24.93 -8.06
N ILE A 129 -13.92 -25.34 -6.88
CA ILE A 129 -15.33 -25.72 -6.61
C ILE A 129 -16.17 -24.45 -6.44
N ALA A 130 -15.78 -23.59 -5.49
CA ALA A 130 -16.51 -22.37 -5.18
C ALA A 130 -15.61 -21.33 -4.51
N ARG A 131 -15.94 -20.05 -4.70
CA ARG A 131 -15.42 -18.92 -3.92
C ARG A 131 -16.47 -18.29 -3.00
N ASP A 132 -16.04 -17.49 -2.03
CA ASP A 132 -16.89 -16.75 -1.08
C ASP A 132 -17.81 -15.66 -1.70
N ARG A 133 -17.87 -15.54 -3.03
CA ARG A 133 -18.54 -14.45 -3.76
C ARG A 133 -19.33 -14.94 -4.97
N THR A 134 -20.32 -14.13 -5.36
CA THR A 134 -21.12 -14.30 -6.59
C THR A 134 -21.14 -12.97 -7.36
N PRO A 135 -20.96 -12.97 -8.70
CA PRO A 135 -20.68 -14.13 -9.57
C PRO A 135 -19.35 -14.81 -9.23
N ASP A 136 -19.14 -16.06 -9.66
CA ASP A 136 -17.92 -16.82 -9.40
C ASP A 136 -17.13 -17.06 -10.68
N ALA A 137 -16.28 -16.11 -11.05
CA ALA A 137 -15.46 -16.26 -12.25
C ALA A 137 -14.34 -17.28 -12.10
N MET A 138 -14.00 -17.69 -10.87
CA MET A 138 -12.93 -18.65 -10.61
C MET A 138 -13.41 -20.09 -10.70
N HIS A 139 -14.72 -20.33 -10.60
CA HIS A 139 -15.32 -21.66 -10.72
C HIS A 139 -14.86 -22.38 -12.00
N GLY A 140 -14.50 -23.66 -11.85
CA GLY A 140 -14.06 -24.50 -12.97
C GLY A 140 -12.62 -24.24 -13.45
N GLN A 141 -11.92 -23.25 -12.89
CA GLN A 141 -10.52 -23.00 -13.25
C GLN A 141 -9.60 -24.00 -12.54
N ASN A 142 -8.65 -24.58 -13.28
CA ASN A 142 -7.62 -25.46 -12.69
C ASN A 142 -6.54 -24.62 -12.00
N PHE A 143 -6.63 -24.49 -10.68
CA PHE A 143 -5.67 -23.73 -9.88
C PHE A 143 -4.38 -24.52 -9.62
N ALA A 144 -4.43 -25.85 -9.58
CA ALA A 144 -3.24 -26.66 -9.36
C ALA A 144 -2.28 -26.57 -10.56
N GLU A 145 -2.80 -26.60 -11.79
CA GLU A 145 -1.98 -26.42 -13.00
C GLU A 145 -1.39 -25.01 -13.09
N ARG A 146 -2.15 -23.99 -12.66
CA ARG A 146 -1.75 -22.58 -12.77
C ARG A 146 -0.81 -22.13 -11.67
N PHE A 147 -0.96 -22.65 -10.45
CA PHE A 147 -0.30 -22.11 -9.27
C PHE A 147 0.39 -23.22 -8.46
N THR A 148 1.72 -23.17 -8.44
CA THR A 148 2.57 -24.16 -7.76
C THR A 148 2.23 -24.30 -6.27
N VAL A 149 1.84 -23.23 -5.60
CA VAL A 149 1.42 -23.29 -4.18
C VAL A 149 0.21 -24.21 -3.97
N VAL A 150 -0.75 -24.21 -4.90
CA VAL A 150 -1.94 -25.06 -4.83
C VAL A 150 -1.58 -26.51 -5.13
N ALA A 151 -0.79 -26.76 -6.18
CA ALA A 151 -0.27 -28.09 -6.48
C ALA A 151 0.51 -28.70 -5.29
N ARG A 152 1.34 -27.90 -4.61
CA ARG A 152 2.08 -28.34 -3.41
C ARG A 152 1.16 -28.65 -2.24
N ALA A 153 0.12 -27.85 -2.02
CA ALA A 153 -0.86 -28.11 -0.98
C ALA A 153 -1.55 -29.47 -1.23
N LEU A 154 -1.99 -29.73 -2.46
CA LEU A 154 -2.66 -30.97 -2.84
C LEU A 154 -1.73 -32.19 -2.81
N ALA A 155 -0.53 -32.09 -3.40
CA ALA A 155 0.37 -33.23 -3.57
C ALA A 155 1.19 -33.56 -2.32
N ARG A 156 1.52 -32.56 -1.50
CA ARG A 156 2.44 -32.73 -0.35
C ARG A 156 1.78 -32.40 0.98
N GLY A 157 0.57 -31.86 0.97
CA GLY A 157 -0.10 -31.47 2.20
C GLY A 157 0.58 -30.32 2.94
N VAL A 158 1.23 -29.41 2.21
CA VAL A 158 1.99 -28.30 2.80
C VAL A 158 1.25 -26.98 2.59
N THR A 159 0.98 -26.26 3.67
CA THR A 159 0.51 -24.87 3.64
C THR A 159 1.61 -23.95 3.14
N GLY A 160 1.26 -22.92 2.37
CA GLY A 160 2.22 -21.89 1.98
C GLY A 160 1.61 -20.77 1.16
N HIS A 161 2.47 -19.95 0.57
CA HIS A 161 2.09 -18.84 -0.27
C HIS A 161 2.99 -18.71 -1.51
N GLN A 162 2.50 -17.98 -2.51
CA GLN A 162 3.22 -17.63 -3.73
C GLN A 162 2.73 -16.27 -4.24
N LEU A 163 3.64 -15.49 -4.82
CA LEU A 163 3.26 -14.32 -5.60
C LEU A 163 2.80 -14.75 -6.99
N VAL A 164 1.58 -14.40 -7.36
CA VAL A 164 0.94 -14.81 -8.63
C VAL A 164 0.35 -13.61 -9.36
N GLU A 165 0.10 -13.81 -10.66
CA GLU A 165 -0.65 -12.88 -11.49
C GLU A 165 -1.97 -13.50 -11.90
N PHE A 166 -3.07 -12.79 -11.64
CA PHE A 166 -4.39 -13.10 -12.18
C PHE A 166 -4.59 -12.29 -13.45
N GLY A 167 -4.99 -12.92 -14.56
CA GLY A 167 -5.23 -12.22 -15.82
C GLY A 167 -6.38 -11.20 -15.70
N ALA A 168 -6.47 -10.28 -16.66
CA ALA A 168 -7.49 -9.22 -16.71
C ALA A 168 -8.92 -9.69 -16.42
N ALA A 169 -9.35 -10.78 -17.07
CA ALA A 169 -10.69 -11.34 -16.89
C ALA A 169 -10.93 -11.87 -15.46
N ASP A 170 -9.92 -12.45 -14.84
CA ASP A 170 -9.97 -12.91 -13.44
C ASP A 170 -9.95 -11.71 -12.47
N ALA A 171 -9.21 -10.65 -12.83
CA ALA A 171 -9.09 -9.43 -12.04
C ALA A 171 -10.39 -8.62 -12.04
N ALA A 172 -11.09 -8.53 -13.18
CA ALA A 172 -12.40 -7.88 -13.31
C ALA A 172 -13.48 -8.56 -12.44
N ALA A 173 -13.31 -9.84 -12.10
CA ALA A 173 -14.19 -10.57 -11.20
C ALA A 173 -13.86 -10.41 -9.71
N LEU A 174 -12.75 -9.75 -9.36
CA LEU A 174 -12.51 -9.27 -8.01
C LEU A 174 -13.37 -8.01 -7.80
N PRO A 175 -13.83 -7.73 -6.56
CA PRO A 175 -14.64 -6.53 -6.33
C PRO A 175 -13.90 -5.29 -6.83
N PRO A 176 -14.59 -4.33 -7.48
CA PRO A 176 -14.06 -2.98 -7.57
C PRO A 176 -13.72 -2.54 -6.15
N ALA A 177 -12.60 -1.86 -5.96
CA ALA A 177 -12.21 -1.30 -4.69
C ALA A 177 -13.30 -0.31 -4.24
N ALA A 178 -14.28 -0.80 -3.45
CA ALA A 178 -15.38 0.00 -2.92
C ALA A 178 -14.76 1.21 -2.22
N SER A 179 -15.06 2.41 -2.74
CA SER A 179 -14.36 3.69 -2.50
C SER A 179 -12.91 3.76 -3.01
N THR A 180 -12.78 3.88 -4.33
CA THR A 180 -11.62 4.48 -4.99
C THR A 180 -12.12 5.73 -5.69
N PRO A 181 -11.82 6.96 -5.20
CA PRO A 181 -11.79 8.09 -6.11
C PRO A 181 -10.79 7.73 -7.20
N ALA A 182 -11.12 7.97 -8.46
CA ALA A 182 -10.25 7.71 -9.61
C ALA A 182 -8.83 8.28 -9.36
N ALA A 183 -7.96 7.46 -8.78
CA ALA A 183 -6.55 7.72 -8.59
C ALA A 183 -5.85 6.75 -9.52
N ASP A 184 -6.05 7.04 -10.81
CA ASP A 184 -5.16 6.66 -11.88
C ASP A 184 -4.92 5.15 -11.98
N THR A 185 -5.92 4.52 -12.61
CA THR A 185 -5.81 3.35 -13.48
C THR A 185 -4.66 3.52 -14.47
N THR A 186 -3.44 3.20 -14.05
CA THR A 186 -2.59 2.35 -14.92
C THR A 186 -3.02 0.88 -14.84
N ASP A 187 -3.97 0.54 -13.97
CA ASP A 187 -4.88 -0.60 -14.16
C ASP A 187 -5.89 -0.23 -15.25
N ASP A 188 -5.45 -0.25 -16.50
CA ASP A 188 -6.37 -0.62 -17.59
C ASP A 188 -7.07 -1.90 -17.14
N ALA A 189 -8.37 -2.09 -17.42
CA ALA A 189 -9.10 -3.31 -17.02
C ALA A 189 -8.49 -4.61 -17.59
N THR A 190 -7.44 -4.46 -18.41
CA THR A 190 -6.57 -5.42 -19.06
C THR A 190 -5.30 -5.78 -18.25
N SER A 191 -4.96 -5.06 -17.18
CA SER A 191 -3.73 -5.30 -16.41
C SER A 191 -3.87 -6.43 -15.40
N PRO A 192 -2.90 -7.36 -15.33
CA PRO A 192 -2.99 -8.48 -14.41
C PRO A 192 -2.89 -8.01 -12.96
N SER A 193 -3.73 -8.59 -12.09
CA SER A 193 -3.69 -8.35 -10.65
C SER A 193 -2.57 -9.17 -10.02
N VAL A 194 -1.58 -8.51 -9.43
CA VAL A 194 -0.50 -9.17 -8.69
C VAL A 194 -0.97 -9.41 -7.26
N SER A 195 -0.99 -10.67 -6.85
CA SER A 195 -1.53 -11.11 -5.55
C SER A 195 -0.62 -12.11 -4.86
N LEU A 196 -0.62 -12.08 -3.54
CA LEU A 196 -0.20 -13.22 -2.72
C LEU A 196 -1.34 -14.24 -2.72
N LEU A 197 -1.08 -15.43 -3.24
CA LEU A 197 -1.98 -16.57 -3.17
C LEU A 197 -1.48 -17.51 -2.08
N PHE A 198 -2.31 -17.74 -1.08
CA PHE A 198 -2.09 -18.71 -0.02
C PHE A 198 -2.87 -19.99 -0.36
N ALA A 199 -2.30 -21.15 -0.04
CA ALA A 199 -3.00 -22.43 -0.14
C ALA A 199 -2.73 -23.28 1.11
N ALA A 200 -3.77 -23.95 1.61
CA ALA A 200 -3.68 -24.93 2.68
C ALA A 200 -4.45 -26.21 2.27
N PRO A 201 -3.89 -27.41 2.51
CA PRO A 201 -4.60 -28.66 2.24
C PRO A 201 -5.82 -28.85 3.15
N VAL A 202 -6.91 -29.37 2.57
CA VAL A 202 -8.07 -29.85 3.32
C VAL A 202 -7.92 -31.35 3.51
N ARG A 203 -8.01 -31.81 4.77
CA ARG A 203 -7.87 -33.23 5.11
C ARG A 203 -9.13 -33.82 5.69
N ARG A 204 -9.48 -35.02 5.26
CA ARG A 204 -10.48 -35.90 5.88
C ARG A 204 -9.85 -37.26 6.11
N ASP A 205 -9.98 -37.81 7.31
CA ASP A 205 -9.45 -39.14 7.64
C ASP A 205 -7.97 -39.32 7.25
N ALA A 206 -7.16 -38.27 7.48
CA ALA A 206 -5.75 -38.14 7.07
C ALA A 206 -5.47 -38.06 5.56
N GLU A 207 -6.47 -38.20 4.69
CA GLU A 207 -6.35 -38.03 3.24
C GLU A 207 -6.56 -36.57 2.83
N ILE A 208 -5.82 -36.12 1.81
CA ILE A 208 -6.00 -34.78 1.23
C ILE A 208 -7.17 -34.85 0.23
N VAL A 209 -8.27 -34.17 0.55
CA VAL A 209 -9.50 -34.17 -0.27
C VAL A 209 -9.69 -32.90 -1.09
N GLY A 210 -8.80 -31.92 -0.92
CA GLY A 210 -8.81 -30.65 -1.63
C GLY A 210 -7.87 -29.62 -1.00
N ALA A 211 -8.09 -28.35 -1.32
CA ALA A 211 -7.35 -27.23 -0.74
C ALA A 211 -8.26 -26.02 -0.48
N ALA A 212 -7.96 -25.28 0.57
CA ALA A 212 -8.45 -23.92 0.77
C ALA A 212 -7.44 -22.95 0.15
N VAL A 213 -7.91 -21.92 -0.55
CA VAL A 213 -7.06 -20.87 -1.14
C VAL A 213 -7.56 -19.49 -0.75
N MET A 214 -6.64 -18.54 -0.58
CA MET A 214 -6.94 -17.14 -0.27
C MET A 214 -6.05 -16.21 -1.09
N GLY A 215 -6.66 -15.23 -1.75
CA GLY A 215 -5.94 -14.22 -2.52
C GLY A 215 -5.89 -12.86 -1.82
N VAL A 216 -4.69 -12.28 -1.75
CA VAL A 216 -4.43 -10.95 -1.20
C VAL A 216 -3.68 -10.11 -2.24
N PRO A 217 -4.37 -9.21 -2.96
CA PRO A 217 -3.71 -8.32 -3.91
C PRO A 217 -2.72 -7.38 -3.24
N LEU A 218 -1.61 -7.08 -3.92
CA LEU A 218 -0.59 -6.18 -3.36
C LEU A 218 -1.15 -4.78 -3.07
N TRP A 219 -2.10 -4.27 -3.87
CA TRP A 219 -2.74 -2.98 -3.61
C TRP A 219 -3.56 -2.96 -2.31
N ARG A 220 -4.22 -4.08 -1.96
CA ARG A 220 -4.96 -4.21 -0.68
C ARG A 220 -4.00 -4.29 0.50
N LEU A 221 -2.86 -4.95 0.32
CA LEU A 221 -1.82 -4.98 1.33
C LEU A 221 -1.19 -3.58 1.53
N ALA A 222 -0.89 -2.87 0.45
CA ALA A 222 -0.41 -1.48 0.49
C ALA A 222 -1.43 -0.56 1.20
N GLN A 223 -2.72 -0.69 0.86
CA GLN A 223 -3.82 -0.01 1.55
C GLN A 223 -3.81 -0.29 3.05
N ARG A 224 -3.73 -1.56 3.46
CA ARG A 224 -3.72 -1.95 4.88
C ARG A 224 -2.52 -1.35 5.60
N LEU A 225 -1.32 -1.45 5.03
CA LEU A 225 -0.09 -0.88 5.60
C LEU A 225 -0.19 0.63 5.75
N SER A 226 -0.64 1.33 4.69
CA SER A 226 -0.88 2.78 4.71
C SER A 226 -1.89 3.18 5.79
N ARG A 227 -3.03 2.48 5.88
CA ARG A 227 -4.06 2.78 6.90
C ARG A 227 -3.53 2.55 8.30
N GLN A 228 -2.80 1.46 8.53
CA GLN A 228 -2.24 1.13 9.84
C GLN A 228 -1.28 2.22 10.32
N VAL A 229 -0.28 2.58 9.50
CA VAL A 229 0.73 3.57 9.91
C VAL A 229 0.13 4.97 10.07
N ARG A 230 -0.86 5.34 9.24
CA ARG A 230 -1.58 6.61 9.37
C ARG A 230 -2.47 6.65 10.60
N ALA A 231 -3.11 5.54 10.98
CA ALA A 231 -3.88 5.46 12.21
C ALA A 231 -3.01 5.66 13.46
N GLU A 232 -1.80 5.09 13.45
CA GLU A 232 -0.78 5.29 14.50
C GLU A 232 -0.32 6.76 14.60
N HIS A 233 -0.56 7.58 13.56
CA HIS A 233 -0.15 8.98 13.46
C HIS A 233 -1.31 9.97 13.29
N VAL A 234 -2.53 9.57 13.64
CA VAL A 234 -3.75 10.35 13.30
C VAL A 234 -3.70 11.79 13.81
N GLU A 235 -3.15 12.02 15.00
CA GLU A 235 -3.03 13.36 15.57
C GLU A 235 -2.03 14.23 14.80
N ALA A 236 -0.85 13.69 14.47
CA ALA A 236 0.15 14.41 13.70
C ALA A 236 -0.36 14.74 12.29
N ILE A 237 -1.13 13.82 11.68
CA ILE A 237 -1.73 14.02 10.35
C ILE A 237 -2.81 15.10 10.41
N THR A 238 -3.76 15.00 11.36
CA THR A 238 -4.95 15.86 11.38
C THR A 238 -4.69 17.24 11.98
N LYS A 239 -3.79 17.35 12.97
CA LYS A 239 -3.53 18.62 13.68
C LYS A 239 -2.25 19.32 13.25
N LYS A 240 -1.26 18.57 12.74
CA LYS A 240 0.07 19.11 12.39
C LYS A 240 0.38 18.97 10.90
N GLY A 241 -0.54 18.44 10.09
CA GLY A 241 -0.34 18.32 8.64
C GLY A 241 0.75 17.34 8.23
N LEU A 242 1.15 16.38 9.09
CA LEU A 242 2.03 15.27 8.69
C LEU A 242 1.42 14.54 7.49
N ALA A 243 2.26 14.23 6.51
CA ALA A 243 1.84 13.52 5.31
C ALA A 243 2.62 12.19 5.24
N LEU A 244 1.92 11.06 5.08
CA LEU A 244 2.51 9.72 5.17
C LEU A 244 1.73 8.70 4.32
N TRP A 245 2.43 8.00 3.42
CA TRP A 245 1.88 6.90 2.63
C TRP A 245 2.87 5.75 2.45
N VAL A 246 2.32 4.56 2.19
CA VAL A 246 3.06 3.34 1.92
C VAL A 246 2.56 2.74 0.61
N TYR A 247 3.51 2.48 -0.27
CA TYR A 247 3.32 1.80 -1.55
C TYR A 247 3.98 0.44 -1.50
N LEU A 248 3.46 -0.52 -2.26
CA LEU A 248 4.23 -1.71 -2.64
C LEU A 248 4.65 -1.58 -4.09
N TYR A 249 5.72 -2.26 -4.50
CA TYR A 249 6.12 -2.34 -5.90
C TYR A 249 6.50 -3.77 -6.26
N ARG A 250 6.43 -4.10 -7.55
CA ARG A 250 7.03 -5.29 -8.16
C ARG A 250 7.62 -4.91 -9.50
N GLY A 251 8.95 -4.99 -9.63
CA GLY A 251 9.63 -4.51 -10.84
C GLY A 251 9.40 -3.01 -11.01
N ASP A 252 8.78 -2.62 -12.12
CA ASP A 252 8.39 -1.24 -12.46
C ASP A 252 7.05 -0.82 -11.84
N ARG A 253 6.09 -1.74 -11.74
CA ARG A 253 4.73 -1.49 -11.23
C ARG A 253 4.70 -1.12 -9.76
N VAL A 254 3.86 -0.13 -9.44
CA VAL A 254 3.59 0.32 -8.07
C VAL A 254 2.12 0.07 -7.72
N PHE A 255 1.88 -0.37 -6.49
CA PHE A 255 0.56 -0.66 -5.93
C PHE A 255 0.29 0.32 -4.78
N ARG A 256 -0.85 1.01 -4.87
CA ARG A 256 -1.18 2.20 -4.06
C ARG A 256 -2.63 2.20 -3.62
N TRP A 257 -2.96 3.09 -2.68
CA TRP A 257 -4.35 3.36 -2.30
C TRP A 257 -4.52 4.76 -1.70
N GLY A 258 -5.46 5.53 -2.26
CA GLY A 258 -5.85 6.84 -1.73
C GLY A 258 -4.70 7.85 -1.68
N THR A 259 -3.81 7.78 -2.67
CA THR A 259 -2.65 8.66 -2.84
C THR A 259 -3.01 9.76 -3.86
N PRO A 260 -2.59 11.02 -3.63
CA PRO A 260 -2.67 12.08 -4.62
C PRO A 260 -1.88 11.74 -5.90
N PRO A 261 -2.41 12.02 -7.10
CA PRO A 261 -1.72 11.74 -8.37
C PRO A 261 -0.34 12.39 -8.51
N GLU A 262 -0.12 13.54 -7.88
CA GLU A 262 1.17 14.23 -7.90
C GLU A 262 2.24 13.47 -7.10
N LEU A 263 1.83 12.81 -6.01
CA LEU A 263 2.72 11.94 -5.23
C LEU A 263 3.09 10.68 -6.01
N ASP A 264 2.12 10.15 -6.72
CA ASP A 264 2.27 8.98 -7.57
C ASP A 264 3.28 9.18 -8.69
N ALA A 265 3.21 10.32 -9.38
CA ALA A 265 4.13 10.69 -10.46
C ALA A 265 5.56 11.00 -9.96
N ALA A 266 5.72 11.32 -8.67
CA ALA A 266 7.00 11.70 -8.07
C ALA A 266 7.77 10.55 -7.42
N LEU A 267 7.22 9.33 -7.41
CA LEU A 267 7.89 8.17 -6.82
C LEU A 267 9.19 7.84 -7.57
N PRO A 268 10.22 7.32 -6.87
CA PRO A 268 11.43 6.83 -7.54
C PRO A 268 11.04 5.72 -8.52
N ASP A 269 11.38 5.88 -9.79
CA ASP A 269 11.11 4.91 -10.86
C ASP A 269 11.91 3.60 -10.69
N ALA A 270 11.70 2.65 -11.60
CA ALA A 270 12.34 1.34 -11.52
C ALA A 270 13.87 1.43 -11.52
N ASP A 271 14.43 2.29 -12.36
CA ASP A 271 15.88 2.48 -12.51
C ASP A 271 16.49 3.14 -11.28
N THR A 272 15.83 4.18 -10.74
CA THR A 272 16.23 4.84 -9.49
C THR A 272 16.21 3.85 -8.33
N ARG A 273 15.16 3.01 -8.23
CA ARG A 273 15.08 1.96 -7.21
C ARG A 273 16.19 0.94 -7.39
N ALA A 274 16.43 0.46 -8.61
CA ALA A 274 17.48 -0.52 -8.90
C ALA A 274 18.87 0.02 -8.56
N ALA A 275 19.20 1.24 -8.99
CA ALA A 275 20.48 1.89 -8.70
C ALA A 275 20.69 2.13 -7.20
N GLY A 276 19.64 2.55 -6.48
CA GLY A 276 19.70 2.73 -5.03
C GLY A 276 19.89 1.40 -4.27
N LEU A 277 19.16 0.35 -4.67
CA LEU A 277 19.27 -0.98 -4.07
C LEU A 277 20.59 -1.69 -4.41
N ALA A 278 21.19 -1.42 -5.57
CA ALA A 278 22.52 -1.90 -5.90
C ALA A 278 23.59 -1.35 -4.93
N LYS A 279 23.43 -0.10 -4.48
CA LYS A 279 24.32 0.54 -3.51
C LYS A 279 24.01 0.14 -2.07
N SER A 280 22.72 -0.04 -1.75
CA SER A 280 22.26 -0.42 -0.41
C SER A 280 21.19 -1.52 -0.51
N PRO A 281 21.60 -2.80 -0.55
CA PRO A 281 20.68 -3.93 -0.74
C PRO A 281 19.61 -4.07 0.35
N GLY A 282 19.84 -3.53 1.55
CA GLY A 282 18.87 -3.51 2.64
C GLY A 282 17.79 -2.42 2.53
N GLY A 283 17.91 -1.55 1.53
CA GLY A 283 17.07 -0.37 1.35
C GLY A 283 17.83 0.94 1.47
N PHE A 284 17.24 2.02 0.95
CA PHE A 284 17.83 3.36 0.96
C PHE A 284 16.78 4.43 1.21
N THR A 285 17.23 5.65 1.50
CA THR A 285 16.34 6.83 1.59
C THR A 285 16.80 7.90 0.63
N GLY A 286 15.85 8.67 0.10
CA GLY A 286 16.10 9.85 -0.70
C GLY A 286 15.18 11.00 -0.28
N ALA A 287 15.33 12.13 -0.96
CA ALA A 287 14.49 13.30 -0.79
C ALA A 287 13.92 13.72 -2.14
N LEU A 288 12.74 14.33 -2.10
CA LEU A 288 12.12 14.98 -3.25
C LEU A 288 11.42 16.24 -2.79
N HIS A 289 11.24 17.19 -3.70
CA HIS A 289 10.45 18.40 -3.42
C HIS A 289 9.19 18.34 -4.26
N LEU A 290 8.03 18.37 -3.61
CA LEU A 290 6.74 18.19 -4.28
C LEU A 290 5.67 19.04 -3.61
N LEU A 291 4.85 19.70 -4.44
CA LEU A 291 3.80 20.62 -3.99
C LEU A 291 4.31 21.70 -3.03
N GLY A 292 5.51 22.24 -3.30
CA GLY A 292 6.13 23.28 -2.47
C GLY A 292 6.61 22.79 -1.11
N ARG A 293 6.72 21.47 -0.89
CA ARG A 293 7.11 20.88 0.39
C ARG A 293 8.27 19.89 0.22
N PRO A 294 9.25 19.86 1.14
CA PRO A 294 10.27 18.81 1.18
C PRO A 294 9.71 17.48 1.70
N TRP A 295 9.99 16.40 0.99
CA TRP A 295 9.62 15.04 1.33
C TRP A 295 10.87 14.17 1.50
N GLY A 296 10.76 13.21 2.42
CA GLY A 296 11.63 12.04 2.46
C GLY A 296 10.91 10.83 1.87
N TYR A 297 11.67 9.96 1.21
CA TYR A 297 11.18 8.63 0.87
C TYR A 297 12.18 7.55 1.28
N GLY A 298 11.67 6.34 1.54
CA GLY A 298 12.47 5.14 1.77
C GLY A 298 12.03 4.02 0.86
N VAL A 299 12.99 3.28 0.30
CA VAL A 299 12.75 2.11 -0.55
C VAL A 299 13.36 0.90 0.14
N VAL A 300 12.57 -0.16 0.35
CA VAL A 300 12.99 -1.35 1.09
C VAL A 300 12.50 -2.61 0.39
N PRO A 301 13.37 -3.58 0.08
CA PRO A 301 12.94 -4.84 -0.52
C PRO A 301 12.18 -5.72 0.50
N LEU A 302 11.18 -6.44 0.03
CA LEU A 302 10.33 -7.33 0.82
C LEU A 302 10.36 -8.76 0.23
N PRO A 303 11.53 -9.45 0.27
CA PRO A 303 11.67 -10.77 -0.33
C PRO A 303 10.73 -11.81 0.28
N ILE A 304 10.26 -11.59 1.51
CA ILE A 304 9.25 -12.44 2.17
C ILE A 304 7.90 -12.47 1.43
N LEU A 305 7.58 -11.45 0.62
CA LEU A 305 6.36 -11.43 -0.21
C LEU A 305 6.59 -12.03 -1.60
N GLY A 306 7.84 -12.22 -2.01
CA GLY A 306 8.21 -12.80 -3.28
C GLY A 306 9.27 -12.00 -4.05
N PRO A 307 9.76 -12.54 -5.17
CA PRO A 307 10.85 -11.94 -5.94
C PRO A 307 10.47 -10.57 -6.50
N GLY A 308 11.39 -9.61 -6.39
CA GLY A 308 11.23 -8.26 -6.95
C GLY A 308 10.20 -7.40 -6.24
N VAL A 309 9.61 -7.86 -5.13
CA VAL A 309 8.65 -7.09 -4.33
C VAL A 309 9.40 -6.22 -3.33
N GLY A 310 8.92 -5.00 -3.14
CA GLY A 310 9.35 -4.13 -2.04
C GLY A 310 8.30 -3.11 -1.67
N MET A 311 8.67 -2.19 -0.77
CA MET A 311 7.85 -1.07 -0.36
C MET A 311 8.54 0.26 -0.57
N ILE A 312 7.73 1.31 -0.79
CA ILE A 312 8.15 2.69 -0.76
C ILE A 312 7.36 3.39 0.36
N VAL A 313 8.05 4.08 1.25
CA VAL A 313 7.44 4.90 2.32
C VAL A 313 7.70 6.35 1.97
N LEU A 314 6.65 7.17 1.86
CA LEU A 314 6.77 8.62 1.66
C LEU A 314 6.32 9.35 2.91
N ARG A 315 7.10 10.35 3.32
CA ARG A 315 6.79 11.21 4.46
C ARG A 315 7.15 12.66 4.16
N ALA A 316 6.32 13.60 4.60
CA ALA A 316 6.71 14.99 4.74
C ALA A 316 6.37 15.51 6.13
N GLU A 317 7.31 16.25 6.74
CA GLU A 317 7.16 16.83 8.07
C GLU A 317 6.16 18.00 8.09
N PRO A 318 5.41 18.19 9.18
CA PRO A 318 4.54 19.35 9.40
C PRO A 318 5.08 20.67 8.83
N MET A 319 4.21 21.45 8.19
CA MET A 319 4.50 22.83 7.80
C MET A 319 4.36 23.78 8.98
#